data_AF-A0A6N8HJU9-F1
#
_entry.id   AF-A0A6N8HJU9-F1
#
_cell.length_a   1.000
_cell.length_b   1.000
_cell.length_c   1.000
_cell.angle_alpha   90.00
_cell.angle_beta   90.00
_cell.angle_gamma   90.00
#
_symmetry.space_group_name_H-M   'P 1'
#
loop_
_entity.id
_entity.type
_entity.pdbx_description
1 polymer ?
#
loop_
_entity_poly.entity_id
_entity_poly.type
_entity_poly.pdbx_seq_one_letter_code
_entity_poly.pdbx_strand_id
1 'polypeptide(L)'
;MHAYMTNGTLDFLLNLIDQHPEHHFYYMENNKNVTVYYESEDKSVFESGRDYEIIAEEGTLKKQGYVVMNNIPVTEEGRPIFEDRFKKNKKRMEGVPGFSAFRLLRPDKGRTYVVLTQWSSETDFENWKTSDHFSAAHADQGTKHPAYFADRPFQTHYHMIDPDEVQD
;
A
#
# COMPACT_ATOMS: atom_id res chain seq x y z
N MET A 1 -10.41 11.71 0.45
CA MET A 1 -9.90 10.57 -0.34
C MET A 1 -9.84 9.31 0.52
N HIS A 2 -10.40 8.21 0.02
CA HIS A 2 -10.27 6.86 0.59
C HIS A 2 -9.61 5.92 -0.43
N ALA A 3 -9.12 4.80 0.09
CA ALA A 3 -8.63 3.69 -0.70
C ALA A 3 -9.38 2.41 -0.33
N TYR A 4 -9.66 1.59 -1.33
CA TYR A 4 -10.44 0.37 -1.16
C TYR A 4 -9.66 -0.81 -1.71
N MET A 5 -9.69 -1.94 -0.97
CA MET A 5 -9.05 -3.18 -1.38
C MET A 5 -10.00 -4.35 -1.30
N THR A 6 -10.01 -5.19 -2.34
CA THR A 6 -10.69 -6.50 -2.28
C THR A 6 -9.80 -7.58 -2.87
N ASN A 7 -10.07 -8.83 -2.50
CA ASN A 7 -9.31 -9.98 -2.99
C ASN A 7 -10.27 -10.95 -3.71
N GLY A 8 -9.79 -11.61 -4.76
CA GLY A 8 -10.63 -12.51 -5.56
C GLY A 8 -9.85 -13.29 -6.61
N THR A 9 -10.57 -13.93 -7.52
CA THR A 9 -10.00 -14.49 -8.75
C THR A 9 -9.82 -13.37 -9.78
N LEU A 10 -8.82 -13.49 -10.64
CA LEU A 10 -8.54 -12.48 -11.66
C LEU A 10 -9.76 -12.23 -12.56
N ASP A 11 -10.35 -13.29 -13.11
CA ASP A 11 -11.50 -13.21 -14.02
C ASP A 11 -12.70 -12.48 -13.40
N PHE A 12 -12.98 -12.71 -12.12
CA PHE A 12 -14.08 -12.01 -11.45
C PHE A 12 -13.78 -10.53 -11.31
N LEU A 13 -12.55 -10.21 -10.93
CA LEU A 13 -12.11 -8.85 -10.64
C LEU A 13 -11.92 -8.00 -11.91
N LEU A 14 -11.58 -8.61 -13.05
CA LEU A 14 -11.46 -7.88 -14.33
C LEU A 14 -12.80 -7.26 -14.78
N ASN A 15 -13.93 -7.88 -14.42
CA ASN A 15 -15.26 -7.32 -14.72
C ASN A 15 -15.53 -5.95 -14.04
N LEU A 16 -14.75 -5.58 -13.02
CA LEU A 16 -14.90 -4.30 -12.34
C LEU A 16 -14.62 -3.12 -13.29
N ILE A 17 -13.72 -3.28 -14.28
CA ILE A 17 -13.42 -2.23 -15.26
C ILE A 17 -14.66 -1.88 -16.07
N ASP A 18 -15.40 -2.89 -16.53
CA ASP A 18 -16.61 -2.69 -17.33
C ASP A 18 -17.80 -2.18 -16.50
N GLN A 19 -17.88 -2.62 -15.23
CA GLN A 19 -18.96 -2.24 -14.31
C GLN A 19 -18.79 -0.81 -13.77
N HIS A 20 -17.54 -0.36 -13.61
CA HIS A 20 -17.18 0.91 -12.98
C HIS A 20 -16.09 1.65 -13.77
N PRO A 21 -16.35 2.03 -15.03
CA PRO A 21 -15.35 2.67 -15.90
C PRO A 21 -14.89 4.05 -15.41
N GLU A 22 -15.62 4.65 -14.47
CA GLU A 22 -15.25 5.89 -13.77
C GLU A 22 -14.08 5.73 -12.80
N HIS A 23 -13.76 4.49 -12.39
CA HIS A 23 -12.71 4.20 -11.43
C HIS A 23 -11.46 3.63 -12.09
N HIS A 24 -10.31 4.02 -11.55
CA HIS A 24 -9.02 3.47 -11.98
C HIS A 24 -8.58 2.37 -11.01
N PHE A 25 -8.76 1.12 -11.44
CA PHE A 25 -8.39 -0.05 -10.65
C PHE A 25 -6.94 -0.47 -10.92
N TYR A 26 -6.25 -0.79 -9.84
CA TYR A 26 -4.91 -1.38 -9.83
C TYR A 26 -5.02 -2.85 -9.42
N TYR A 27 -4.59 -3.73 -10.31
CA TYR A 27 -4.59 -5.18 -10.10
C TYR A 27 -3.20 -5.62 -9.69
N MET A 28 -3.12 -6.47 -8.66
CA MET A 28 -1.85 -6.97 -8.18
C MET A 28 -2.00 -8.38 -7.62
N GLU A 29 -1.03 -9.23 -7.84
CA GLU A 29 -1.06 -10.62 -7.38
C GLU A 29 0.10 -10.95 -6.47
N ASN A 30 -0.16 -11.94 -5.61
CA ASN A 30 0.86 -12.65 -4.88
C ASN A 30 0.59 -14.16 -4.97
N ASN A 31 1.44 -14.97 -4.34
CA ASN A 31 1.32 -16.43 -4.35
C ASN A 31 0.00 -16.99 -3.76
N LYS A 32 -0.89 -16.16 -3.23
CA LYS A 32 -2.14 -16.56 -2.56
C LYS A 32 -3.39 -16.06 -3.28
N ASN A 33 -3.41 -14.83 -3.77
CA ASN A 33 -4.59 -14.21 -4.38
C ASN A 33 -4.23 -13.02 -5.27
N VAL A 34 -5.22 -12.60 -6.07
CA VAL A 34 -5.26 -11.29 -6.71
C VAL A 34 -5.96 -10.31 -5.75
N THR A 35 -5.37 -9.13 -5.63
CA THR A 35 -5.91 -7.99 -4.89
C THR A 35 -6.18 -6.86 -5.89
N VAL A 36 -7.35 -6.21 -5.79
CA VAL A 36 -7.64 -4.96 -6.48
C VAL A 36 -7.57 -3.82 -5.49
N TYR A 37 -6.97 -2.71 -5.91
CA TYR A 37 -6.89 -1.47 -5.19
C TYR A 37 -7.43 -0.32 -6.04
N TYR A 38 -8.19 0.60 -5.46
CA TYR A 38 -8.47 1.89 -6.10
C TYR A 38 -8.68 3.00 -5.06
N GLU A 39 -8.56 4.25 -5.51
CA GLU A 39 -8.72 5.45 -4.69
C GLU A 39 -9.95 6.23 -5.17
N SER A 40 -10.78 6.71 -4.25
CA SER A 40 -11.97 7.52 -4.58
C SER A 40 -12.41 8.42 -3.43
N GLU A 41 -13.10 9.51 -3.74
CA GLU A 41 -13.87 10.31 -2.78
C GLU A 41 -15.26 9.70 -2.51
N ASP A 42 -15.76 8.87 -3.42
CA ASP A 42 -17.02 8.16 -3.29
C ASP A 42 -16.86 6.90 -2.43
N LYS A 43 -18.00 6.28 -2.08
CA LYS A 43 -18.03 5.01 -1.35
C LYS A 43 -17.46 3.86 -2.17
N SER A 44 -17.04 2.81 -1.47
CA SER A 44 -16.59 1.55 -2.08
C SER A 44 -17.65 0.98 -3.02
N VAL A 45 -17.21 0.51 -4.20
CA VAL A 45 -18.01 -0.29 -5.14
C VAL A 45 -17.88 -1.79 -4.85
N PHE A 46 -16.97 -2.18 -3.94
CA PHE A 46 -16.80 -3.57 -3.56
C PHE A 46 -17.89 -4.01 -2.58
N GLU A 47 -18.49 -5.17 -2.85
CA GLU A 47 -19.43 -5.81 -1.91
C GLU A 47 -18.74 -6.20 -0.60
N SER A 48 -17.48 -6.63 -0.69
CA SER A 48 -16.65 -6.94 0.47
C SER A 48 -15.21 -6.52 0.22
N GLY A 49 -14.52 -6.10 1.28
CA GLY A 49 -13.17 -5.58 1.17
C GLY A 49 -12.68 -4.93 2.46
N ARG A 50 -11.60 -4.18 2.30
CA ARG A 50 -11.00 -3.35 3.33
C ARG A 50 -11.02 -1.91 2.84
N ASP A 51 -11.56 -1.05 3.67
CA ASP A 51 -11.70 0.38 3.40
C ASP A 51 -10.70 1.14 4.26
N TYR A 52 -10.06 2.14 3.66
CA TYR A 52 -9.02 2.92 4.30
C TYR A 52 -9.16 4.40 4.01
N GLU A 53 -8.88 5.23 5.01
CA GLU A 53 -8.58 6.64 4.79
C GLU A 53 -7.11 6.83 4.42
N ILE A 54 -6.84 7.64 3.39
CA ILE A 54 -5.47 7.98 2.97
C ILE A 54 -4.97 9.14 3.83
N ILE A 55 -4.05 8.84 4.75
CA ILE A 55 -3.54 9.81 5.74
C ILE A 55 -2.36 10.61 5.19
N ALA A 56 -1.56 9.99 4.33
CA ALA A 56 -0.43 10.61 3.64
C ALA A 56 -0.14 9.88 2.34
N GLU A 57 0.30 10.60 1.34
CA GLU A 57 0.61 10.09 0.01
C GLU A 57 1.80 10.82 -0.61
N GLU A 58 2.55 10.13 -1.45
CA GLU A 58 3.64 10.67 -2.26
C GLU A 58 3.67 9.90 -3.58
N GLY A 59 3.85 10.60 -4.71
CA GLY A 59 3.91 9.98 -6.03
C GLY A 59 2.57 9.41 -6.55
N THR A 60 2.63 8.84 -7.75
CA THR A 60 1.47 8.33 -8.49
C THR A 60 1.64 6.84 -8.74
N LEU A 61 0.62 6.05 -8.39
CA LEU A 61 0.62 4.61 -8.65
C LEU A 61 0.65 4.32 -10.16
N LYS A 62 1.35 3.25 -10.54
CA LYS A 62 1.54 2.79 -11.92
C LYS A 62 0.84 1.45 -12.14
N LYS A 63 0.42 1.17 -13.38
CA LYS A 63 -0.18 -0.11 -13.78
C LYS A 63 0.79 -1.29 -13.69
N GLN A 64 2.10 -1.02 -13.74
CA GLN A 64 3.16 -2.03 -13.74
C GLN A 64 4.10 -1.83 -12.54
N GLY A 65 4.89 -2.86 -12.23
CA GLY A 65 5.92 -2.83 -11.20
C GLY A 65 5.62 -3.74 -10.03
N TYR A 66 6.12 -3.36 -8.86
CA TYR A 66 6.13 -4.18 -7.64
C TYR A 66 5.62 -3.38 -6.46
N VAL A 67 4.72 -3.98 -5.68
CA VAL A 67 4.11 -3.35 -4.51
C VAL A 67 4.48 -4.09 -3.25
N VAL A 68 4.90 -3.34 -2.24
CA VAL A 68 5.10 -3.83 -0.88
C VAL A 68 4.14 -3.13 0.04
N MET A 69 3.39 -3.91 0.80
CA MET A 69 2.50 -3.44 1.85
C MET A 69 3.04 -3.89 3.20
N ASN A 70 3.48 -2.94 4.02
CA ASN A 70 3.80 -3.20 5.42
C ASN A 70 2.50 -3.09 6.24
N ASN A 71 2.04 -4.22 6.76
CA ASN A 71 0.84 -4.30 7.58
C ASN A 71 1.25 -4.12 9.05
N ILE A 72 0.81 -3.03 9.67
CA ILE A 72 1.27 -2.59 10.98
C ILE A 72 0.07 -2.47 11.93
N PRO A 73 -0.11 -3.43 12.85
CA PRO A 73 -1.11 -3.32 13.90
C PRO A 73 -0.73 -2.25 14.91
N VAL A 74 -1.54 -1.20 15.05
CA VAL A 74 -1.28 -0.07 15.95
C VAL A 74 -2.35 0.00 17.04
N THR A 75 -1.97 0.24 18.30
CA THR A 75 -2.95 0.43 19.38
C THR A 75 -3.77 1.71 19.15
N GLU A 76 -4.96 1.81 19.73
CA GLU A 76 -5.80 3.00 19.56
C GLU A 76 -5.11 4.27 20.07
N GLU A 77 -4.45 4.18 21.23
CA GLU A 77 -3.69 5.27 21.85
C GLU A 77 -2.44 5.63 21.04
N GLY A 78 -1.92 4.67 20.27
CA GLY A 78 -0.71 4.82 19.46
C GLY A 78 -0.93 5.51 18.11
N ARG A 79 -2.18 5.56 17.62
CA ARG A 79 -2.52 6.10 16.28
C ARG A 79 -2.01 7.53 16.07
N PRO A 80 -2.23 8.51 16.99
CA PRO A 80 -1.80 9.89 16.74
C PRO A 80 -0.29 10.01 16.58
N ILE A 81 0.48 9.28 17.39
CA ILE A 81 1.95 9.28 17.36
C ILE A 81 2.44 8.62 16.05
N PHE A 82 1.83 7.50 15.68
CA PHE A 82 2.15 6.78 14.45
C PHE A 82 1.90 7.66 13.22
N GLU A 83 0.71 8.25 13.09
CA GLU A 83 0.37 9.11 11.95
C GLU A 83 1.24 10.37 11.88
N ASP A 84 1.50 11.03 13.02
CA ASP A 84 2.35 12.22 13.09
C ASP A 84 3.78 11.92 12.59
N ARG A 85 4.34 10.78 12.99
CA ARG A 85 5.64 10.32 12.49
C ARG A 85 5.64 10.25 10.98
N PHE A 86 4.57 9.76 10.36
CA PHE A 86 4.47 9.65 8.90
C PHE A 86 4.26 10.99 8.20
N LYS A 87 3.38 11.85 8.73
CA LYS A 87 3.07 13.18 8.18
C LYS A 87 4.26 14.14 8.18
N LYS A 88 5.18 14.02 9.14
CA LYS A 88 6.34 14.91 9.27
C LYS A 88 7.42 14.73 8.22
N ASN A 89 7.46 13.58 7.52
CA ASN A 89 8.46 13.36 6.48
C ASN A 89 7.75 13.27 5.12
N LYS A 90 7.37 14.43 4.58
CA LYS A 90 6.56 14.57 3.35
C LYS A 90 7.29 14.24 2.04
N LYS A 91 8.59 13.95 2.09
CA LYS A 91 9.42 13.63 0.94
C LYS A 91 10.38 12.52 1.29
N ARG A 92 9.82 11.39 1.73
CA ARG A 92 10.64 10.31 2.28
C ARG A 92 11.42 9.63 1.20
N MET A 93 10.96 9.64 -0.04
CA MET A 93 11.45 8.73 -1.07
C MET A 93 11.82 9.49 -2.35
N GLU A 94 11.85 10.83 -2.28
CA GLU A 94 12.27 11.69 -3.38
C GLU A 94 13.70 11.34 -3.78
N GLY A 95 13.91 11.02 -5.06
CA GLY A 95 15.21 10.67 -5.61
C GLY A 95 15.66 9.23 -5.35
N VAL A 96 14.86 8.40 -4.68
CA VAL A 96 15.15 6.96 -4.54
C VAL A 96 14.93 6.27 -5.89
N PRO A 97 15.95 5.62 -6.47
CA PRO A 97 15.80 4.90 -7.74
C PRO A 97 14.70 3.84 -7.66
N GLY A 98 13.87 3.79 -8.70
CA GLY A 98 12.78 2.83 -8.83
C GLY A 98 11.55 3.11 -7.95
N PHE A 99 11.59 4.07 -7.02
CA PHE A 99 10.40 4.43 -6.25
C PHE A 99 9.34 5.12 -7.13
N SER A 100 8.08 4.70 -7.01
CA SER A 100 6.96 5.25 -7.78
C SER A 100 5.91 5.94 -6.91
N ALA A 101 5.48 5.30 -5.82
CA ALA A 101 4.41 5.82 -4.98
C ALA A 101 4.48 5.32 -3.54
N PHE A 102 3.87 6.09 -2.64
CA PHE A 102 3.66 5.77 -1.23
C PHE A 102 2.23 6.11 -0.82
N ARG A 103 1.64 5.28 0.03
CA ARG A 103 0.41 5.57 0.78
C ARG A 103 0.54 5.13 2.22
N LEU A 104 0.09 5.99 3.14
CA LEU A 104 -0.26 5.60 4.50
C LEU A 104 -1.78 5.44 4.59
N LEU A 105 -2.23 4.22 4.82
CA LEU A 105 -3.63 3.84 4.84
C LEU A 105 -4.06 3.53 6.28
N ARG A 106 -4.99 4.33 6.81
CA ARG A 106 -5.65 4.06 8.10
C ARG A 106 -6.87 3.16 7.85
N PRO A 107 -7.01 2.02 8.53
CA PRO A 107 -8.18 1.18 8.33
C PRO A 107 -9.43 1.82 8.96
N ASP A 108 -10.55 1.80 8.25
CA ASP A 108 -11.84 2.25 8.78
C ASP A 108 -12.35 1.28 9.87
N LYS A 109 -12.04 -0.01 9.70
CA LYS A 109 -12.37 -1.08 10.65
C LYS A 109 -11.12 -1.85 11.06
N GLY A 110 -10.98 -2.11 12.36
CA GLY A 110 -9.81 -2.80 12.92
C GLY A 110 -8.68 -1.82 13.24
N ARG A 111 -7.44 -2.35 13.32
CA ARG A 111 -6.29 -1.61 13.86
C ARG A 111 -5.00 -1.73 13.04
N THR A 112 -5.06 -2.41 11.90
CA THR A 112 -3.89 -2.67 11.06
C THR A 112 -3.79 -1.63 9.96
N TYR A 113 -2.85 -0.71 10.12
CA TYR A 113 -2.47 0.23 9.07
C TYR A 113 -1.74 -0.49 7.95
N VAL A 114 -1.82 0.08 6.74
CA VAL A 114 -1.01 -0.36 5.61
C VAL A 114 -0.12 0.79 5.18
N VAL A 115 1.18 0.54 5.16
CA VAL A 115 2.14 1.40 4.46
C VAL A 115 2.45 0.75 3.13
N LEU A 116 1.86 1.29 2.06
CA LEU A 116 2.01 0.83 0.69
C LEU A 116 3.16 1.60 0.05
N THR A 117 4.10 0.90 -0.57
CA THR A 117 5.11 1.47 -1.46
C THR A 117 5.11 0.73 -2.79
N GLN A 118 5.16 1.47 -3.89
CA GLN A 118 5.32 0.92 -5.23
C GLN A 118 6.70 1.23 -5.79
N TRP A 119 7.23 0.24 -6.50
CA TRP A 119 8.56 0.20 -7.08
C TRP A 119 8.50 -0.24 -8.54
N SER A 120 9.47 0.17 -9.35
CA SER A 120 9.63 -0.31 -10.73
C SER A 120 9.89 -1.81 -10.79
N SER A 121 10.60 -2.36 -9.80
CA SER A 121 10.88 -3.80 -9.69
C SER A 121 11.08 -4.23 -8.24
N GLU A 122 11.01 -5.54 -7.99
CA GLU A 122 11.41 -6.13 -6.70
C GLU A 122 12.87 -5.81 -6.37
N THR A 123 13.76 -5.86 -7.37
CA THR A 123 15.18 -5.52 -7.21
C THR A 123 15.39 -4.09 -6.70
N ASP A 124 14.61 -3.12 -7.19
CA ASP A 124 14.71 -1.73 -6.71
C ASP A 124 14.30 -1.61 -5.24
N PHE A 125 13.26 -2.33 -4.82
CA PHE A 125 12.87 -2.40 -3.42
C PHE A 125 13.96 -3.04 -2.54
N GLU A 126 14.55 -4.15 -2.99
CA GLU A 126 15.65 -4.83 -2.27
C GLU A 126 16.89 -3.94 -2.15
N ASN A 127 17.25 -3.25 -3.23
CA ASN A 127 18.34 -2.27 -3.23
C ASN A 127 18.07 -1.12 -2.26
N TRP A 128 16.83 -0.62 -2.23
CA TRP A 128 16.46 0.41 -1.28
C TRP A 128 16.58 -0.08 0.16
N LYS A 129 16.11 -1.28 0.51
CA LYS A 129 16.20 -1.82 1.89
C LYS A 129 17.62 -1.88 2.43
N THR A 130 18.62 -2.04 1.56
CA THR A 130 20.03 -2.10 1.95
C THR A 130 20.74 -0.74 1.88
N SER A 131 20.03 0.32 1.48
CA SER A 131 20.61 1.66 1.31
C SER A 131 20.71 2.46 2.61
N ASP A 132 21.59 3.45 2.61
CA ASP A 132 21.69 4.47 3.68
C ASP A 132 20.38 5.24 3.85
N HIS A 133 19.64 5.41 2.75
CA HIS A 133 18.35 6.06 2.76
C HIS A 133 17.34 5.27 3.62
N PHE A 134 17.26 3.95 3.46
CA PHE A 134 16.41 3.11 4.30
C PHE A 134 16.85 3.21 5.77
N SER A 135 18.16 3.11 6.01
CA SER A 135 18.72 3.23 7.35
C SER A 135 18.35 4.55 8.01
N ALA A 136 18.44 5.68 7.30
CA ALA A 136 18.05 6.99 7.81
C ALA A 136 16.53 7.09 8.08
N ALA A 137 15.69 6.59 7.17
CA ALA A 137 14.23 6.59 7.34
C ALA A 137 13.76 5.69 8.51
N HIS A 138 14.58 4.71 8.89
CA HIS A 138 14.30 3.74 9.95
C HIS A 138 15.17 3.93 11.20
N ALA A 139 16.07 4.92 11.24
CA ALA A 139 17.02 5.13 12.34
C ALA A 139 16.34 5.38 13.70
N ASP A 140 15.18 6.05 13.70
CA ASP A 140 14.39 6.29 14.92
C ASP A 140 13.59 5.06 15.38
N GLN A 141 13.59 3.97 14.61
CA GLN A 141 13.09 2.68 15.06
C GLN A 141 14.24 1.99 15.80
N GLY A 142 14.42 2.29 17.09
CA GLY A 142 15.41 1.61 17.91
C GLY A 142 15.27 0.08 17.85
N THR A 143 16.20 -0.65 18.47
CA THR A 143 16.22 -2.14 18.46
C THR A 143 14.98 -2.82 19.04
N LYS A 144 14.08 -2.07 19.70
CA LYS A 144 12.79 -2.55 20.20
C LYS A 144 11.65 -1.95 19.38
N HIS A 145 10.68 -2.80 19.03
CA HIS A 145 9.43 -2.35 18.42
C HIS A 145 8.80 -1.22 19.25
N PRO A 146 8.31 -0.15 18.61
CA PRO A 146 7.64 0.93 19.33
C PRO A 146 6.46 0.40 20.15
N ALA A 147 6.22 0.99 21.33
CA ALA A 147 5.17 0.55 22.25
C ALA A 147 3.75 0.61 21.64
N TYR A 148 3.56 1.34 20.55
CA TYR A 148 2.30 1.42 19.83
C TYR A 148 2.04 0.23 18.90
N PHE A 149 2.99 -0.69 18.69
CA PHE A 149 2.73 -1.92 17.95
C PHE A 149 1.89 -2.86 18.81
N ALA A 150 0.66 -3.09 18.36
CA ALA A 150 -0.31 -3.92 19.05
C ALA A 150 -0.15 -5.42 18.70
N ASP A 151 0.65 -5.75 17.68
CA ASP A 151 1.09 -7.10 17.30
C ASP A 151 2.33 -6.98 16.39
N ARG A 152 2.92 -8.10 15.98
CA ARG A 152 4.04 -8.13 15.03
C ARG A 152 3.59 -7.64 13.65
N PRO A 153 4.25 -6.61 13.09
CA PRO A 153 4.05 -6.24 11.69
C PRO A 153 4.48 -7.35 10.75
N PHE A 154 3.88 -7.38 9.56
CA PHE A 154 4.27 -8.29 8.49
C PHE A 154 4.17 -7.62 7.13
N GLN A 155 4.95 -8.13 6.18
CA GLN A 155 4.95 -7.64 4.80
C GLN A 155 4.14 -8.56 3.89
N THR A 156 3.47 -7.95 2.92
CA THR A 156 2.91 -8.64 1.76
C THR A 156 3.45 -7.97 0.51
N HIS A 157 3.82 -8.79 -0.46
CA HIS A 157 4.51 -8.40 -1.68
C HIS A 157 3.64 -8.80 -2.87
N TYR A 158 3.56 -7.93 -3.86
CA TYR A 158 2.73 -8.14 -5.02
C TYR A 158 3.44 -7.71 -6.30
N HIS A 159 3.21 -8.45 -7.38
CA HIS A 159 3.49 -7.98 -8.73
C HIS A 159 2.22 -7.35 -9.32
N MET A 160 2.38 -6.21 -9.99
CA MET A 160 1.27 -5.58 -10.67
C MET A 160 0.86 -6.41 -11.89
N ILE A 161 -0.44 -6.52 -12.11
CA ILE A 161 -1.03 -7.12 -13.31
C ILE A 161 -1.53 -5.97 -14.18
N ASP A 162 -1.06 -5.90 -15.43
CA ASP A 162 -1.66 -5.02 -16.42
C ASP A 162 -2.86 -5.73 -17.06
N PRO A 163 -4.11 -5.33 -16.77
CA PRO A 163 -5.28 -6.02 -17.31
C PRO A 163 -5.33 -5.96 -18.84
N ASP A 164 -4.67 -4.98 -19.46
CA ASP A 164 -4.58 -4.84 -20.91
C ASP A 164 -3.68 -5.93 -21.54
N GLU A 165 -2.76 -6.53 -20.78
CA GLU A 165 -1.84 -7.59 -21.25
C GLU A 165 -2.38 -9.01 -21.01
N VAL A 166 -3.48 -9.16 -20.25
CA VAL A 166 -4.05 -10.47 -19.88
C VAL A 166 -5.20 -10.90 -20.80
N GLN A 167 -5.80 -9.96 -21.53
CA GLN A 167 -6.98 -10.22 -22.36
C GLN A 167 -6.66 -10.69 -23.81
N ASP A 168 -5.39 -10.99 -24.13
CA ASP A 168 -4.93 -11.52 -25.42
C ASP A 168 -4.82 -13.06 -25.47
#